data_AF-A0A2N1FCN3-F1
#
_entry.id   AF-A0A2N1FCN3-F1
#
_cell.length_a   1.000
_cell.length_b   1.000
_cell.length_c   1.000
_cell.angle_alpha   90.00
_cell.angle_beta   90.00
_cell.angle_gamma   90.00
#
_symmetry.space_group_name_H-M   'P 1'
#
loop_
_entity.id
_entity.type
_entity.pdbx_description
1 polymer ?
#
loop_
_entity_poly.entity_id
_entity_poly.type
_entity_poly.pdbx_seq_one_letter_code
_entity_poly.pdbx_strand_id
1 'polypeptide(L)'
;MKSLRLFFCTTIIISILSCSSSSDDESIYSCDPINAIQLEKDLSNTGSSFAANPSVSNCKAYKTAAENYIRAYRNCSSVQDKITETKHLINQLSC
;
A
#
# COMPACT_ATOMS: atom_id res chain seq x y z
N MET A 1 27.22 -24.47 -50.35
CA MET A 1 27.75 -23.20 -50.92
C MET A 1 27.05 -22.02 -50.25
N LYS A 2 27.87 -21.07 -49.77
CA LYS A 2 27.59 -19.66 -49.48
C LYS A 2 26.55 -19.33 -48.39
N SER A 3 27.14 -19.13 -47.21
CA SER A 3 26.71 -18.26 -46.11
C SER A 3 26.07 -16.94 -46.56
N LEU A 4 24.92 -16.60 -45.97
CA LEU A 4 24.46 -15.23 -45.86
C LEU A 4 24.43 -14.86 -44.37
N ARG A 5 25.49 -14.15 -43.95
CA ARG A 5 25.54 -13.45 -42.67
C ARG A 5 24.77 -12.15 -42.85
N LEU A 6 23.80 -11.87 -41.99
CA LEU A 6 23.47 -10.50 -41.66
C LEU A 6 23.32 -10.34 -40.15
N PHE A 7 24.27 -9.58 -39.63
CA PHE A 7 24.37 -9.03 -38.29
C PHE A 7 23.08 -8.28 -37.90
N PHE A 8 22.48 -8.65 -36.77
CA PHE A 8 21.75 -7.70 -35.93
C PHE A 8 22.20 -7.90 -34.48
N CYS A 9 23.37 -7.34 -34.19
CA CYS A 9 23.79 -6.97 -32.85
C CYS A 9 23.15 -5.64 -32.50
N THR A 10 22.09 -5.65 -31.69
CA THR A 10 21.77 -4.54 -30.80
C THR A 10 21.28 -5.09 -29.48
N THR A 11 22.25 -5.29 -28.61
CA THR A 11 22.14 -5.39 -27.16
C THR A 11 21.26 -4.29 -26.59
N ILE A 12 20.12 -4.64 -25.99
CA ILE A 12 19.45 -3.77 -25.02
C ILE A 12 19.78 -4.34 -23.64
N ILE A 13 20.94 -3.93 -23.14
CA ILE A 13 21.29 -4.00 -21.73
C ILE A 13 20.71 -2.71 -21.13
N ILE A 14 19.53 -2.81 -20.51
CA ILE A 14 19.07 -1.76 -19.58
C ILE A 14 19.35 -2.29 -18.17
N SER A 15 20.60 -2.15 -17.78
CA SER A 15 21.03 -2.22 -16.39
C SER A 15 21.42 -0.81 -15.98
N ILE A 16 20.46 -0.06 -15.44
CA ILE A 16 20.71 1.04 -14.50
C ILE A 16 19.41 1.40 -13.78
N LEU A 17 19.16 0.68 -12.68
CA LEU A 17 18.63 1.30 -11.48
C LEU A 17 19.48 0.83 -10.30
N SER A 18 20.77 1.19 -10.36
CA SER A 18 21.59 1.31 -9.17
C SER A 18 21.12 2.55 -8.40
N CYS A 19 20.15 2.38 -7.51
CA CYS A 19 19.96 3.32 -6.42
C CYS A 19 20.78 2.79 -5.25
N SER A 20 22.06 3.17 -5.22
CA SER A 20 22.91 3.07 -4.05
C SER A 20 23.22 4.49 -3.60
N SER A 21 22.56 4.92 -2.53
CA SER A 21 23.10 5.95 -1.65
C SER A 21 22.68 5.64 -0.23
N SER A 22 23.65 5.08 0.50
CA SER A 22 23.68 5.03 1.95
C SER A 22 23.55 6.44 2.52
N SER A 23 22.66 6.61 3.49
CA SER A 23 22.78 7.63 4.53
C SER A 23 22.00 7.14 5.73
N ASP A 24 22.76 6.83 6.77
CA ASP A 24 22.30 6.65 8.13
C ASP A 24 21.40 7.80 8.54
N ASP A 25 20.11 7.55 8.55
CA ASP A 25 19.22 8.14 9.53
C ASP A 25 18.33 7.00 9.98
N GLU A 26 18.76 6.33 11.05
CA GLU A 26 17.90 5.57 11.94
C GLU A 26 16.86 6.55 12.52
N SER A 27 15.97 7.03 11.65
CA SER A 27 14.70 7.60 12.07
C SER A 27 13.93 6.38 12.55
N ILE A 28 14.14 6.05 13.83
CA ILE A 28 13.25 5.24 14.64
C ILE A 28 11.95 6.05 14.80
N TYR A 29 11.27 6.36 13.69
CA TYR A 29 9.83 6.53 13.69
C TYR A 29 9.29 5.10 13.78
N SER A 30 9.38 4.53 14.98
CA SER A 30 8.84 3.22 15.30
C SER A 30 7.35 3.28 15.04
N CYS A 31 6.97 2.79 13.88
CA CYS A 31 5.61 2.40 13.55
C CYS A 31 5.37 1.02 14.13
N ASP A 32 5.40 0.97 15.46
CA ASP A 32 4.76 -0.10 16.21
C ASP A 32 3.43 0.42 16.73
N PRO A 33 2.37 0.46 15.91
CA PRO A 33 1.06 0.45 16.50
C PRO A 33 1.00 -0.82 17.35
N ILE A 34 0.81 -0.65 18.65
CA ILE A 34 0.72 -1.71 19.67
C ILE A 34 -0.27 -2.83 19.25
N ASN A 35 -1.11 -2.59 18.22
CA ASN A 35 -2.05 -3.53 17.63
C ASN A 35 -2.06 -3.54 16.07
N ALA A 36 -0.91 -3.32 15.41
CA ALA A 36 -0.78 -3.26 13.95
C ALA A 36 -1.57 -4.35 13.20
N ILE A 37 -1.29 -5.61 13.55
CA ILE A 37 -1.90 -6.80 12.95
C ILE A 37 -3.43 -6.81 13.15
N GLN A 38 -3.89 -6.39 14.33
CA GLN A 38 -5.32 -6.38 14.63
C GLN A 38 -6.04 -5.29 13.83
N LEU A 39 -5.45 -4.11 13.68
CA LEU A 39 -6.02 -3.02 12.88
C LEU A 39 -6.12 -3.39 11.40
N GLU A 40 -5.09 -4.05 10.84
CA GLU A 40 -5.12 -4.55 9.47
C GLU A 40 -6.19 -5.64 9.29
N LYS A 41 -6.31 -6.54 10.27
CA LYS A 41 -7.35 -7.57 10.29
C LYS A 41 -8.75 -6.98 10.37
N ASP A 42 -8.98 -5.99 11.23
CA ASP A 42 -10.27 -5.33 11.37
C ASP A 42 -10.65 -4.58 10.10
N LEU A 43 -9.70 -3.87 9.50
CA LEU A 43 -9.90 -3.18 8.22
C LEU A 43 -10.29 -4.17 7.10
N SER A 44 -9.55 -5.28 7.00
CA SER A 44 -9.81 -6.33 6.02
C SER A 44 -11.16 -7.03 6.24
N ASN A 45 -11.48 -7.40 7.48
CA ASN A 45 -12.71 -8.09 7.83
C ASN A 45 -13.94 -7.21 7.60
N THR A 46 -13.89 -5.95 8.02
CA THR A 46 -15.01 -5.02 7.84
C THR A 46 -15.17 -4.61 6.38
N GLY A 47 -14.07 -4.44 5.63
CA GLY A 47 -14.10 -4.21 4.19
C GLY A 47 -14.72 -5.38 3.43
N SER A 48 -14.32 -6.61 3.76
CA SER A 48 -14.91 -7.83 3.20
C SER A 48 -16.39 -7.97 3.54
N SER A 49 -16.77 -7.66 4.79
CA SER A 49 -18.17 -7.70 5.24
C SER A 49 -19.04 -6.68 4.52
N PHE A 50 -18.51 -5.47 4.28
CA PHE A 50 -19.19 -4.44 3.51
C PHE A 50 -19.31 -4.82 2.02
N ALA A 51 -18.25 -5.37 1.42
CA ALA A 51 -18.28 -5.85 0.04
C ALA A 51 -19.29 -6.99 -0.17
N ALA A 52 -19.42 -7.91 0.80
CA ALA A 52 -20.39 -8.99 0.76
C ALA A 52 -21.84 -8.53 1.03
N ASN A 53 -22.02 -7.55 1.91
CA ASN A 53 -23.33 -7.01 2.27
C ASN A 53 -23.22 -5.48 2.56
N PRO A 54 -23.55 -4.63 1.57
CA PRO A 54 -23.39 -3.18 1.66
C PRO A 54 -24.51 -2.51 2.47
N SER A 55 -24.76 -3.00 3.68
CA SER A 55 -25.69 -2.38 4.63
C SER A 55 -25.08 -1.13 5.28
N VAL A 56 -25.93 -0.22 5.77
CA VAL A 56 -25.50 0.97 6.53
C VAL A 56 -24.64 0.57 7.74
N SER A 57 -24.98 -0.53 8.40
CA SER A 57 -24.21 -1.05 9.54
C SER A 57 -22.80 -1.46 9.14
N ASN A 58 -22.66 -2.24 8.06
CA ASN A 58 -21.35 -2.69 7.59
C ASN A 58 -20.52 -1.54 7.02
N CYS A 59 -21.16 -0.58 6.36
CA CYS A 59 -20.52 0.66 5.88
C CYS A 59 -19.91 1.44 7.06
N LYS A 60 -20.68 1.66 8.13
CA LYS A 60 -20.19 2.34 9.35
C LYS A 60 -19.06 1.56 10.04
N ALA A 61 -19.16 0.23 10.10
CA ALA A 61 -18.11 -0.62 10.66
C ALA A 61 -16.80 -0.49 9.86
N TYR A 62 -16.87 -0.55 8.53
CA TYR A 62 -15.71 -0.39 7.67
C TYR A 62 -15.09 1.00 7.77
N LYS A 63 -15.92 2.05 7.73
CA LYS A 63 -15.46 3.44 7.91
C LYS A 63 -14.74 3.63 9.26
N THR A 64 -15.29 3.07 10.34
CA THR A 64 -14.67 3.13 11.68
C THR A 64 -13.33 2.41 11.72
N ALA A 65 -13.23 1.21 11.15
CA ALA A 65 -11.98 0.44 11.12
C ALA A 65 -10.89 1.19 10.31
N ALA A 66 -11.26 1.78 9.18
CA ALA A 66 -10.38 2.60 8.36
C ALA A 66 -9.91 3.87 9.08
N GLU A 67 -10.79 4.59 9.77
CA GLU A 67 -10.40 5.76 10.57
C GLU A 67 -9.43 5.40 11.70
N ASN A 68 -9.63 4.25 12.35
CA ASN A 68 -8.72 3.73 13.38
C ASN A 68 -7.35 3.35 12.78
N TYR A 69 -7.33 2.67 11.64
CA TYR A 69 -6.11 2.37 10.89
C TYR A 69 -5.35 3.66 10.54
N ILE A 70 -6.02 4.62 9.89
CA ILE A 70 -5.42 5.92 9.52
C ILE A 70 -4.85 6.64 10.74
N ARG A 71 -5.57 6.65 11.86
CA ARG A 71 -5.12 7.32 13.09
C ARG A 71 -3.88 6.66 13.67
N ALA A 72 -3.85 5.34 13.73
CA ALA A 72 -2.74 4.57 14.28
C ALA A 72 -1.46 4.74 13.45
N TYR A 73 -1.61 4.80 12.12
CA TYR A 73 -0.48 4.89 11.20
C TYR A 73 -0.18 6.31 10.70
N ARG A 74 -0.83 7.36 11.20
CA ARG A 74 -0.72 8.73 10.66
C ARG A 74 0.71 9.27 10.55
N ASN A 75 1.61 8.84 11.44
CA ASN A 75 3.01 9.25 11.50
C ASN A 75 3.96 8.25 10.82
N CYS A 76 3.41 7.24 10.15
CA CYS A 76 4.17 6.18 9.50
C CYS A 76 4.42 6.53 8.04
N SER A 77 5.63 6.98 7.75
CA SER A 77 6.07 7.35 6.40
C SER A 77 5.93 6.19 5.42
N SER A 78 6.27 4.98 5.84
CA SER A 78 6.25 3.76 5.04
C SER A 78 4.86 3.33 4.55
N VAL A 79 3.78 3.87 5.11
CA VAL A 79 2.39 3.50 4.75
C VAL A 79 1.51 4.70 4.39
N GLN A 80 2.10 5.89 4.13
CA GLN A 80 1.33 7.08 3.77
C GLN A 80 0.49 6.91 2.50
N ASP A 81 1.00 6.16 1.51
CA ASP A 81 0.25 5.87 0.28
C ASP A 81 -1.03 5.09 0.59
N LYS A 82 -0.92 4.04 1.42
CA LYS A 82 -2.06 3.23 1.88
C LYS A 82 -3.06 4.06 2.68
N ILE A 83 -2.57 4.95 3.54
CA ILE A 83 -3.42 5.88 4.30
C ILE A 83 -4.18 6.81 3.36
N THR A 84 -3.52 7.33 2.33
CA THR A 84 -4.11 8.24 1.36
C THR A 84 -5.20 7.54 0.55
N GLU A 85 -4.92 6.34 0.06
CA GLU A 85 -5.90 5.48 -0.62
C GLU A 85 -7.09 5.17 0.30
N THR A 86 -6.83 4.73 1.53
CA THR A 86 -7.89 4.41 2.51
C THR A 86 -8.76 5.62 2.81
N LYS A 87 -8.16 6.82 2.99
CA LYS A 87 -8.89 8.09 3.17
C LYS A 87 -9.78 8.40 1.96
N HIS A 88 -9.26 8.21 0.75
CA HIS A 88 -10.02 8.46 -0.47
C HIS A 88 -11.25 7.55 -0.54
N LEU A 89 -11.07 6.25 -0.29
CA LEU A 89 -12.15 5.26 -0.30
C LEU A 89 -13.25 5.62 0.71
N ILE A 90 -12.89 5.91 1.96
CA ILE A 90 -13.91 6.17 3.00
C ILE A 90 -14.61 7.52 2.86
N ASN A 91 -14.00 8.48 2.18
CA ASN A 91 -14.65 9.76 1.87
C ASN A 91 -15.72 9.63 0.78
N GLN A 92 -15.65 8.58 -0.04
CA GLN A 92 -16.68 8.26 -1.04
C GLN A 92 -17.83 7.45 -0.44
N LEU A 93 -17.65 6.86 0.75
CA LEU A 93 -18.70 6.09 1.41
C LEU A 93 -19.78 7.01 1.99
N SER A 94 -20.99 6.85 1.47
CA SER A 94 -22.20 7.48 2.00
C SER A 94 -22.93 6.49 2.91
N CYS A 95 -22.45 6.36 4.14
CA CYS A 95 -23.19 5.77 5.27
C CYS A 95 -23.86 6.88 6.10
#